data_AF-A0A1E5BBN3-F1
#
_entry.id   AF-A0A1E5BBN3-F1
#
_cell.length_a   1.000
_cell.length_b   1.000
_cell.length_c   1.000
_cell.angle_alpha   90.00
_cell.angle_beta   90.00
_cell.angle_gamma   90.00
#
_symmetry.space_group_name_H-M   'P 1'
#
loop_
_entity.id
_entity.type
_entity.pdbx_description
1 polymer ?
#
loop_
_entity_poly.entity_id
_entity_poly.type
_entity_poly.pdbx_seq_one_letter_code
_entity_poly.pdbx_strand_id
1 'polypeptide(L)'
;MIDRTALPCGDSPNCVSTEDDREQHHLIAFQLKSTASIDDIEEVALQLSGAKTAEKEGNYLRIECTSSILRFTDDLELKLSGTTLMVRSESRIGYSDFGVNRDRAEELRAMLFSAQLIM
;
A
#
# COMPACT_ATOMS: atom_id res chain seq x y z
N MET A 1 -14.02 -4.79 5.17
CA MET A 1 -13.63 -5.78 4.13
C MET A 1 -12.71 -6.80 4.81
N ILE A 2 -12.32 -7.90 4.18
CA ILE A 2 -11.30 -8.79 4.78
C ILE A 2 -9.92 -8.14 4.55
N ASP A 3 -9.09 -8.08 5.57
CA ASP A 3 -7.67 -7.68 5.48
C ASP A 3 -6.89 -8.69 4.62
N ARG A 4 -6.29 -8.22 3.53
CA ARG A 4 -5.55 -9.02 2.54
C ARG A 4 -4.05 -8.73 2.55
N THR A 5 -3.55 -7.96 3.52
CA THR A 5 -2.11 -7.64 3.61
C THR A 5 -1.22 -8.87 3.78
N ALA A 6 -1.78 -9.96 4.29
CA ALA A 6 -1.12 -11.26 4.45
C ALA A 6 -1.28 -12.20 3.22
N LEU A 7 -1.78 -11.71 2.09
CA LEU A 7 -2.05 -12.52 0.90
C LEU A 7 -1.15 -12.12 -0.29
N PRO A 8 -0.67 -13.11 -1.08
CA PRO A 8 -0.02 -12.83 -2.35
C PRO A 8 -1.01 -12.23 -3.35
N CYS A 9 -0.50 -11.60 -4.40
CA CYS A 9 -1.32 -11.07 -5.48
C CYS A 9 -2.05 -12.17 -6.26
N GLY A 10 -3.11 -11.80 -6.97
CA GLY A 10 -3.68 -12.67 -8.00
C GLY A 10 -2.71 -12.87 -9.17
N ASP A 11 -3.22 -13.41 -10.29
CA ASP A 11 -2.42 -13.59 -11.50
C ASP A 11 -2.38 -12.33 -12.39
N SER A 12 -3.23 -11.35 -12.12
CA SER A 12 -3.26 -10.10 -12.88
C SER A 12 -2.09 -9.19 -12.49
N PRO A 13 -1.41 -8.54 -13.46
CA PRO A 13 -0.24 -7.69 -13.20
C PRO A 13 -0.54 -6.38 -12.45
N ASN A 14 -1.80 -6.09 -12.15
CA ASN A 14 -2.29 -4.89 -11.47
C ASN A 14 -2.24 -4.98 -9.93
N CYS A 15 -1.37 -5.81 -9.38
CA CYS A 15 -1.23 -6.01 -7.94
C CYS A 15 0.24 -6.14 -7.56
N VAL A 16 0.62 -5.51 -6.46
CA VAL A 16 1.90 -5.70 -5.80
C VAL A 16 1.71 -5.93 -4.29
N SER A 17 2.55 -6.77 -3.68
CA SER A 17 2.44 -7.15 -2.27
C SER A 17 3.81 -7.47 -1.66
N THR A 18 3.97 -7.18 -0.37
CA THR A 18 5.14 -7.64 0.41
C THR A 18 5.14 -9.15 0.65
N GLU A 19 3.98 -9.80 0.51
CA GLU A 19 3.79 -11.25 0.72
C GLU A 19 3.85 -12.07 -0.58
N ASP A 20 4.28 -11.47 -1.69
CA ASP A 20 4.41 -12.17 -2.97
C ASP A 20 5.89 -12.32 -3.34
N ASP A 21 6.33 -13.54 -3.67
CA ASP A 21 7.73 -13.81 -4.04
C ASP A 21 8.00 -13.69 -5.55
N ARG A 22 6.96 -13.48 -6.37
CA ARG A 22 7.12 -13.33 -7.83
C ARG A 22 7.60 -11.92 -8.13
N GLU A 23 8.70 -11.78 -8.85
CA GLU A 23 9.37 -10.50 -9.17
C GLU A 23 8.39 -9.39 -9.61
N GLN A 24 7.44 -9.71 -10.47
CA GLN A 24 6.46 -8.75 -10.99
C GLN A 24 5.49 -8.21 -9.93
N HIS A 25 5.22 -8.96 -8.87
CA HIS A 25 4.29 -8.59 -7.78
C HIS A 25 5.02 -8.19 -6.49
N HIS A 26 6.27 -8.61 -6.33
CA HIS A 26 6.99 -8.44 -5.07
C HIS A 26 7.24 -6.97 -4.74
N LEU A 27 6.99 -6.60 -3.49
CA LEU A 27 7.47 -5.38 -2.84
C LEU A 27 8.47 -5.74 -1.76
N ILE A 28 9.57 -4.98 -1.72
CA ILE A 28 10.50 -5.04 -0.59
C ILE A 28 9.77 -4.60 0.69
N ALA A 29 9.93 -5.38 1.76
CA ALA A 29 9.34 -5.08 3.06
C ALA A 29 9.76 -3.71 3.60
N PHE A 30 8.81 -2.98 4.17
CA PHE A 30 9.02 -1.65 4.71
C PHE A 30 9.41 -1.78 6.18
N GLN A 31 10.66 -1.49 6.51
CA GLN A 31 11.17 -1.63 7.89
C GLN A 31 10.78 -0.40 8.72
N LEU A 32 9.90 -0.59 9.68
CA LEU A 32 9.39 0.47 10.54
C LEU A 32 10.46 0.92 11.55
N LYS A 33 10.48 2.21 11.84
CA LYS A 33 11.11 2.71 13.06
C LYS A 33 10.20 2.45 14.26
N SER A 34 10.79 2.31 15.44
CA SER A 34 10.05 2.09 16.70
C SER A 34 9.07 3.22 17.05
N THR A 35 9.21 4.39 16.43
CA THR A 35 8.34 5.55 16.62
C THR A 35 7.13 5.55 15.69
N ALA A 36 7.08 4.69 14.68
CA ALA A 36 6.01 4.71 13.70
C ALA A 36 4.72 4.11 14.26
N SER A 37 3.63 4.87 14.16
CA SER A 37 2.29 4.40 14.44
C SER A 37 1.47 4.28 13.15
N ILE A 38 0.34 3.57 13.23
CA ILE A 38 -0.59 3.47 12.08
C ILE A 38 -1.22 4.83 11.76
N ASP A 39 -1.32 5.72 12.75
CA ASP A 39 -1.85 7.07 12.60
C ASP A 39 -0.89 7.95 11.80
N ASP A 40 0.41 7.89 12.09
CA ASP A 40 1.44 8.62 11.33
C ASP A 40 1.51 8.12 9.88
N ILE A 41 1.38 6.81 9.69
CA ILE A 41 1.37 6.18 8.37
C ILE A 41 0.13 6.58 7.57
N GLU A 42 -1.03 6.67 8.22
CA GLU A 42 -2.25 7.18 7.60
C GLU A 42 -2.08 8.62 7.14
N GLU A 43 -1.53 9.50 7.99
CA GLU A 43 -1.32 10.91 7.65
C GLU A 43 -0.44 11.06 6.39
N VAL A 44 0.62 10.26 6.29
CA VAL A 44 1.47 10.25 5.10
C VAL A 44 0.75 9.63 3.89
N ALA A 45 0.06 8.50 4.06
CA ALA A 45 -0.63 7.83 2.96
C ALA A 45 -1.77 8.68 2.38
N LEU A 46 -2.42 9.51 3.18
CA LEU A 46 -3.46 10.45 2.73
C LEU A 46 -2.94 11.60 1.87
N GLN A 47 -1.62 11.79 1.78
CA GLN A 47 -1.02 12.77 0.88
C GLN A 47 -0.85 12.24 -0.55
N LEU A 48 -0.99 10.93 -0.76
CA LEU A 48 -1.00 10.34 -2.10
C LEU A 48 -2.16 10.88 -2.94
N SER A 49 -1.95 10.98 -4.25
CA SER A 49 -2.97 11.53 -5.16
C SER A 49 -4.27 10.72 -5.13
N GLY A 50 -5.39 11.39 -4.84
CA GLY A 50 -6.71 10.77 -4.80
C GLY A 50 -6.91 9.78 -3.65
N ALA A 51 -6.06 9.83 -2.61
CA ALA A 51 -6.13 8.97 -1.44
C ALA A 51 -7.28 9.34 -0.50
N LYS A 52 -7.93 8.32 0.06
CA LYS A 52 -8.95 8.48 1.10
C LYS A 52 -8.95 7.24 2.00
N THR A 53 -9.01 7.44 3.31
CA THR A 53 -9.22 6.34 4.26
C THR A 53 -10.60 5.73 4.03
N ALA A 54 -10.60 4.44 3.73
CA ALA A 54 -11.81 3.66 3.55
C ALA A 54 -12.10 2.76 4.76
N GLU A 55 -11.06 2.30 5.45
CA GLU A 55 -11.18 1.44 6.63
C GLU A 55 -9.94 1.57 7.49
N LYS A 56 -10.12 1.65 8.82
CA LYS A 56 -9.03 1.70 9.80
C LYS A 56 -9.47 0.92 11.03
N GLU A 57 -8.72 -0.11 11.38
CA GLU A 57 -9.03 -0.99 12.51
C GLU A 57 -7.75 -1.53 13.15
N GLY A 58 -7.48 -1.12 14.39
CA GLY A 58 -6.27 -1.52 15.12
C GLY A 58 -5.00 -1.15 14.34
N ASN A 59 -4.25 -2.16 13.92
CA ASN A 59 -2.99 -2.00 13.18
C ASN A 59 -3.15 -2.07 11.65
N TYR A 60 -4.39 -2.10 11.15
CA TYR A 60 -4.72 -2.20 9.74
C TYR A 60 -5.36 -0.92 9.23
N LEU A 61 -4.97 -0.54 8.01
CA LEU A 61 -5.47 0.61 7.28
C LEU A 61 -5.68 0.25 5.82
N ARG A 62 -6.82 0.65 5.27
CA ARG A 62 -7.09 0.61 3.84
C ARG A 62 -7.38 2.00 3.32
N ILE A 63 -6.55 2.41 2.36
CA ILE A 63 -6.67 3.64 1.61
C ILE A 63 -7.20 3.31 0.21
N GLU A 64 -8.23 4.03 -0.22
CA GLU A 64 -8.66 4.03 -1.62
C GLU A 64 -7.92 5.13 -2.36
N CYS A 65 -7.25 4.79 -3.46
CA CYS A 65 -6.55 5.73 -4.32
C CYS A 65 -7.27 5.82 -5.67
N THR A 66 -7.78 7.00 -6.01
CA THR A 66 -8.47 7.21 -7.30
C THR A 66 -7.59 7.98 -8.28
N SER A 67 -7.24 7.35 -9.40
CA SER A 67 -6.45 7.98 -10.47
C SER A 67 -7.17 9.16 -11.12
N SER A 68 -6.46 10.26 -11.40
CA SER A 68 -7.09 11.50 -11.88
C SER A 68 -7.58 11.44 -13.33
N ILE A 69 -6.97 10.60 -14.18
CA ILE A 69 -7.25 10.55 -15.63
C ILE A 69 -8.34 9.51 -15.94
N LEU A 70 -8.12 8.25 -15.53
CA LEU A 70 -9.01 7.13 -15.86
C LEU A 70 -10.05 6.85 -14.76
N ARG A 71 -9.93 7.49 -13.59
CA ARG A 71 -10.82 7.32 -12.43
C ARG A 71 -10.92 5.88 -11.94
N PHE A 72 -9.88 5.09 -12.16
CA PHE A 72 -9.75 3.78 -11.52
C PHE A 72 -9.46 3.96 -10.04
N THR A 73 -10.17 3.18 -9.22
CA THR A 73 -9.99 3.11 -7.77
C THR A 73 -9.21 1.84 -7.44
N ASP A 74 -8.07 2.05 -6.80
CA ASP A 74 -7.19 1.00 -6.30
C ASP A 74 -7.32 0.94 -4.77
N ASP A 75 -7.19 -0.25 -4.20
CA ASP A 75 -7.05 -0.43 -2.76
C ASP A 75 -5.55 -0.52 -2.40
N LEU A 76 -5.12 0.35 -1.49
CA LEU A 76 -3.82 0.31 -0.82
C LEU A 76 -4.06 -0.13 0.63
N GLU A 77 -3.70 -1.38 0.92
CA GLU A 77 -3.83 -1.99 2.25
C GLU A 77 -2.46 -1.99 2.95
N LEU A 78 -2.48 -1.54 4.20
CA LEU A 78 -1.33 -1.30 5.04
C LEU A 78 -1.56 -1.96 6.41
N LYS A 79 -0.58 -2.70 6.93
CA LYS A 79 -0.69 -3.31 8.26
C LYS A 79 0.63 -3.33 9.01
N LEU A 80 0.61 -2.90 10.26
CA LEU A 80 1.76 -3.06 11.15
C LEU A 80 1.85 -4.51 11.64
N SER A 81 2.99 -5.14 11.35
CA SER A 81 3.33 -6.48 11.79
C SER A 81 4.71 -6.46 12.46
N GLY A 82 4.72 -6.19 13.77
CA GLY A 82 5.95 -6.01 14.53
C GLY A 82 6.77 -4.81 14.03
N THR A 83 7.95 -5.07 13.48
CA THR A 83 8.85 -4.04 12.91
C THR A 83 8.70 -3.86 11.41
N THR A 84 7.69 -4.48 10.80
CA THR A 84 7.45 -4.42 9.35
C THR A 84 6.09 -3.81 9.07
N LEU A 85 6.02 -2.94 8.06
CA LEU A 85 4.78 -2.53 7.44
C LEU A 85 4.51 -3.44 6.23
N MET A 86 3.46 -4.25 6.36
CA MET A 86 2.95 -5.09 5.27
C MET A 86 2.16 -4.20 4.32
N VAL A 87 2.44 -4.33 3.02
CA VAL A 87 1.85 -3.45 1.99
C VAL A 87 1.30 -4.31 0.87
N ARG A 88 0.05 -4.05 0.48
CA ARG A 88 -0.59 -4.56 -0.73
C ARG A 88 -1.26 -3.42 -1.48
N SER A 89 -0.96 -3.24 -2.77
CA SER A 89 -1.65 -2.28 -3.63
C SER A 89 -2.22 -3.00 -4.84
N GLU A 90 -3.53 -2.88 -5.07
CA GLU A 90 -4.24 -3.64 -6.10
C GLU A 90 -5.40 -2.83 -6.71
N SER A 91 -5.54 -2.89 -8.03
CA SER A 91 -6.70 -2.33 -8.72
C SER A 91 -7.93 -3.21 -8.57
N ARG A 92 -9.10 -2.60 -8.33
CA ARG A 92 -10.39 -3.34 -8.22
C ARG A 92 -10.87 -3.93 -9.54
N ILE A 93 -10.53 -3.26 -10.64
CA ILE A 93 -10.99 -3.60 -11.99
C ILE A 93 -9.85 -3.40 -13.00
N GLY A 94 -9.96 -4.06 -14.14
CA GLY A 94 -8.95 -4.01 -15.20
C GLY A 94 -7.87 -5.09 -15.03
N TYR A 95 -7.22 -5.45 -16.14
CA TYR A 95 -6.19 -6.50 -16.14
C TYR A 95 -4.80 -5.92 -15.81
N SER A 96 -4.50 -4.72 -16.28
CA SER A 96 -3.22 -4.04 -16.08
C SER A 96 -3.46 -2.61 -15.64
N ASP A 97 -2.58 -2.14 -14.76
CA ASP A 97 -2.51 -0.78 -14.22
C ASP A 97 -1.31 0.00 -14.78
N PHE A 98 -0.57 -0.58 -15.73
CA PHE A 98 0.69 -0.02 -16.26
C PHE A 98 1.74 0.30 -15.18
N GLY A 99 1.74 -0.44 -14.06
CA GLY A 99 2.69 -0.26 -12.96
C GLY A 99 2.27 0.78 -11.91
N VAL A 100 1.09 1.39 -12.05
CA VAL A 100 0.60 2.43 -11.12
C VAL A 100 0.59 1.97 -9.65
N ASN A 101 0.23 0.72 -9.36
CA ASN A 101 0.23 0.21 -7.99
C ASN A 101 1.66 0.07 -7.42
N ARG A 102 2.64 -0.27 -8.26
CA ARG A 102 4.05 -0.29 -7.86
C ARG A 102 4.55 1.11 -7.60
N ASP A 103 4.34 2.03 -8.55
CA ASP A 103 4.76 3.43 -8.42
C ASP A 103 4.19 4.07 -7.16
N ARG A 104 2.92 3.77 -6.83
CA ARG A 104 2.28 4.21 -5.59
C ARG A 104 2.95 3.67 -4.33
N ALA A 105 3.27 2.37 -4.30
CA ALA A 105 3.94 1.77 -3.16
C ALA A 105 5.35 2.36 -2.95
N GLU A 106 6.07 2.64 -4.04
CA GLU A 106 7.38 3.30 -4.02
C GLU A 106 7.29 4.77 -3.60
N GLU A 107 6.28 5.50 -4.07
CA GLU A 107 5.99 6.88 -3.62
C GLU A 107 5.71 6.91 -2.11
N LEU A 108 4.82 6.04 -1.63
CA LEU A 108 4.57 5.88 -0.20
C LEU A 108 5.86 5.58 0.56
N ARG A 109 6.72 4.70 0.06
CA ARG A 109 8.01 4.38 0.68
C ARG A 109 8.87 5.62 0.85
N ALA A 110 9.03 6.40 -0.22
CA ALA A 110 9.82 7.63 -0.19
C ALA A 110 9.27 8.67 0.80
N MET A 111 7.93 8.79 0.88
CA MET A 111 7.27 9.71 1.81
C MET A 111 7.42 9.26 3.26
N LEU A 112 7.21 7.97 3.55
CA LEU A 112 7.42 7.39 4.89
C LEU A 112 8.87 7.51 5.34
N PHE A 113 9.83 7.35 4.42
CA PHE A 113 11.25 7.54 4.71
C PHE A 113 11.55 9.00 5.07
N SER A 114 11.01 9.94 4.29
CA SER A 114 11.16 11.39 4.52
C SER A 114 10.54 11.83 5.85
N ALA A 115 9.39 11.22 6.21
CA ALA A 115 8.72 11.40 7.49
C ALA A 115 9.40 10.67 8.66
N GLN A 116 10.52 9.97 8.40
CA GLN A 116 11.27 9.21 9.39
C GLN A 116 10.48 8.06 10.05
N LEU A 117 9.49 7.49 9.36
CA LEU A 117 8.66 6.38 9.85
C LEU A 117 9.24 5.01 9.48
N ILE A 118 10.06 4.95 8.42
CA ILE A 118 10.77 3.74 8.00
C ILE A 118 12.28 3.98 7.89
N MET A 119 13.06 2.90 7.88
CA MET A 119 14.53 2.89 7.75
C MET A 119 15.00 2.71 6.30
#